data_AF-A0A496WBE2-F1
#
_entry.id   AF-A0A496WBE2-F1
#
_cell.length_a   1.000
_cell.length_b   1.000
_cell.length_c   1.000
_cell.angle_alpha   90.00
_cell.angle_beta   90.00
_cell.angle_gamma   90.00
#
_symmetry.space_group_name_H-M   'P 1'
#
loop_
_entity.id
_entity.type
_entity.pdbx_description
1 polymer ?
#
loop_
_entity_poly.entity_id
_entity_poly.type
_entity_poly.pdbx_seq_one_letter_code
_entity_poly.pdbx_strand_id
1 'polypeptide(L)' 'MPVTLSINNVPELIVQNIALRASQNHRTLQSELLTILEDAIKVKPSTPKQILAKVQQLGLETPAESVEMIRGDRDEH' A
#
# COMPACT_ATOMS: atom_id res chain seq x y z
N MET A 1 3.92 8.40 23.71
CA MET A 1 3.83 7.45 24.84
C MET A 1 4.26 6.08 24.33
N PRO A 2 5.16 5.35 25.00
CA PRO A 2 5.54 4.00 24.56
C PRO A 2 4.36 3.04 24.76
N VAL A 3 4.07 2.23 23.75
CA VAL A 3 3.04 1.19 23.79
C VAL A 3 3.74 -0.16 23.66
N THR A 4 3.50 -1.07 24.60
CA THR A 4 4.05 -2.42 24.56
C THR A 4 3.10 -3.33 23.77
N LEU A 5 3.64 -3.98 22.73
CA LEU A 5 2.95 -5.04 21.99
C LEU A 5 3.49 -6.40 22.43
N SER A 6 2.60 -7.35 22.65
CA SER A 6 2.94 -8.76 22.87
C SER A 6 2.14 -9.62 21.91
N ILE A 7 2.82 -10.59 21.31
CA ILE A 7 2.21 -11.54 20.37
C ILE A 7 2.29 -12.92 21.03
N ASN A 8 1.14 -13.52 21.29
CA ASN A 8 1.04 -14.84 21.90
C ASN A 8 1.00 -15.94 20.84
N ASN A 9 1.45 -17.14 21.20
CA ASN A 9 1.40 -18.33 20.33
C ASN A 9 2.09 -18.16 18.97
N VAL A 10 3.27 -17.54 18.95
CA VAL A 10 4.06 -17.41 17.72
C VAL A 10 4.71 -18.76 17.40
N PRO A 11 4.51 -19.32 16.19
CA PRO A 11 5.21 -20.53 15.76
C PRO A 11 6.73 -20.36 15.84
N GLU A 12 7.42 -21.35 16.37
CA GLU A 12 8.86 -21.27 16.63
C GLU A 12 9.68 -21.01 15.36
N LEU A 13 9.28 -21.59 14.23
CA LEU A 13 9.89 -21.35 12.92
C LEU A 13 9.87 -19.87 12.53
N ILE A 14 8.80 -19.13 12.88
CA ILE A 14 8.71 -17.69 12.60
C ILE A 14 9.73 -16.93 13.43
N VAL A 15 9.84 -17.25 14.73
CA VAL A 15 10.81 -16.61 15.63
C VAL A 15 12.23 -16.86 15.15
N GLN A 16 12.56 -18.09 14.73
CA GLN A 16 13.88 -18.44 14.19
C GLN A 16 14.22 -17.64 12.92
N ASN A 17 13.27 -17.51 11.99
CA ASN A 17 13.48 -16.73 10.78
C ASN A 17 13.71 -15.24 11.06
N ILE A 18 12.96 -14.65 12.00
CA ILE A 18 13.16 -13.25 12.41
C ILE A 18 14.52 -13.10 13.12
N ALA A 19 14.90 -14.03 13.99
CA ALA A 19 16.19 -14.01 14.67
C ALA A 19 17.37 -14.11 13.69
N LEU A 20 17.27 -14.99 12.68
CA LEU A 20 18.28 -15.11 11.63
C LEU A 20 18.41 -13.80 10.84
N ARG A 21 17.28 -13.22 10.43
CA ARG A 21 17.24 -11.94 9.72
C ARG A 21 17.82 -10.81 10.56
N ALA A 22 17.50 -10.77 11.86
CA ALA A 22 18.06 -9.80 12.81
C ALA A 22 19.59 -9.94 12.93
N SER A 23 20.10 -11.17 13.03
CA SER A 23 21.54 -11.45 13.07
C SER A 23 22.26 -10.99 11.80
N GLN A 24 21.65 -11.20 10.63
CA GLN A 24 22.20 -10.75 9.35
C GLN A 24 22.23 -9.22 9.22
N ASN A 25 21.22 -8.55 9.79
CA ASN A 25 21.11 -7.09 9.79
C ASN A 25 21.84 -6.42 10.97
N HIS A 26 22.55 -7.18 11.81
CA HIS A 26 23.19 -6.72 13.04
C HIS A 26 22.22 -5.97 13.98
N ARG A 27 20.98 -6.46 14.08
CA ARG A 27 19.87 -5.88 14.85
C ARG A 27 19.45 -6.81 15.98
N THR A 28 18.82 -6.26 17.01
CA THR A 28 18.17 -7.06 18.04
C THR A 28 16.84 -7.59 17.50
N LEU A 29 16.30 -8.64 18.13
CA LEU A 29 15.00 -9.19 17.72
C LEU A 29 13.90 -8.13 17.80
N GLN A 30 13.94 -7.28 18.83
CA GLN A 30 12.98 -6.19 19.01
C GLN A 30 13.10 -5.13 17.91
N SER A 31 14.31 -4.71 17.53
CA SER A 31 14.49 -3.70 16.49
C SER A 31 14.18 -4.24 15.09
N GLU A 32 14.45 -5.51 14.84
CA GLU A 32 14.04 -6.17 13.60
C GLU A 32 12.51 -6.27 13.50
N LEU A 33 11.83 -6.66 14.59
CA LEU A 33 10.37 -6.70 14.62
C LEU A 33 9.77 -5.32 14.35
N LEU A 34 10.33 -4.27 14.95
CA LEU A 34 9.92 -2.89 14.70
C LEU A 34 10.12 -2.50 13.23
N THR A 35 11.25 -2.85 12.64
CA THR A 35 11.55 -2.60 11.21
C THR A 35 10.51 -3.28 10.31
N ILE A 36 10.18 -4.55 10.59
CA ILE A 36 9.18 -5.30 9.82
C ILE A 36 7.81 -4.62 9.92
N LEU A 37 7.42 -4.16 11.11
CA LEU A 37 6.16 -3.43 11.31
C LEU A 37 6.16 -2.09 10.58
N GLU A 38 7.26 -1.32 10.66
CA GLU A 38 7.42 -0.06 9.93
C GLU A 38 7.30 -0.26 8.41
N ASP A 39 7.94 -1.30 7.87
CA ASP A 39 7.83 -1.63 6.44
C ASP A 39 6.43 -2.12 6.05
N ALA A 40 5.74 -2.83 6.94
CA ALA A 40 4.38 -3.29 6.70
C ALA A 40 3.34 -2.15 6.68
N ILE A 41 3.56 -1.09 7.48
CA ILE A 41 2.69 0.09 7.51
C ILE A 41 3.03 1.13 6.46
N LYS A 42 4.22 1.07 5.83
CA LYS A 42 4.55 1.95 4.71
C LYS A 42 3.49 1.76 3.62
N VAL A 43 2.68 2.80 3.42
CA VAL A 43 1.65 2.84 2.38
C VAL A 43 2.34 2.55 1.06
N LYS A 44 2.12 1.35 0.53
CA LYS A 44 2.53 1.04 -0.84
C LYS A 44 1.82 2.07 -1.73
N PRO A 45 2.55 2.82 -2.58
CA PRO A 45 1.91 3.74 -3.50
C PRO A 45 0.84 2.95 -4.26
N SER A 46 -0.38 3.50 -4.28
CA SER A 46 -1.48 2.83 -4.96
C SER A 46 -1.08 2.61 -6.42
N THR A 47 -1.22 1.38 -6.89
CA THR A 47 -0.99 1.12 -8.32
C THR A 47 -1.98 1.94 -9.15
N PRO A 48 -1.65 2.31 -10.40
CA PRO A 48 -2.59 3.01 -11.27
C PRO A 48 -3.97 2.34 -11.35
N LYS A 49 -4.01 1.00 -11.31
CA LYS A 49 -5.23 0.21 -11.26
C LYS A 49 -6.05 0.40 -9.97
N GLN A 50 -5.39 0.48 -8.82
CA GLN A 50 -6.05 0.75 -7.53
C GLN A 50 -6.59 2.18 -7.47
N ILE A 51 -5.86 3.14 -8.03
CA ILE A 51 -6.33 4.53 -8.14
C ILE A 51 -7.56 4.58 -9.04
N LEU A 52 -7.52 3.96 -10.22
CA LEU A 52 -8.65 3.91 -11.15
C LEU A 52 -9.90 3.28 -10.50
N ALA A 53 -9.74 2.15 -9.81
CA ALA A 53 -10.86 1.50 -9.11
C ALA A 53 -11.48 2.42 -8.04
N LYS A 54 -10.65 3.17 -7.31
CA LYS A 54 -11.10 4.13 -6.30
C LYS A 54 -11.83 5.32 -6.93
N VAL A 55 -11.34 5.84 -8.06
CA VAL A 55 -11.99 6.90 -8.83
C VAL A 55 -13.36 6.45 -9.36
N GLN A 56 -13.46 5.22 -9.87
CA GLN A 56 -14.73 4.65 -10.34
C GLN A 56 -15.75 4.48 -9.21
N GLN A 57 -15.30 4.09 -8.00
CA GLN A 57 -16.18 3.97 -6.83
C GLN A 57 -16.71 5.32 -6.31
N LEU A 58 -16.01 6.41 -6.58
CA LEU A 58 -16.47 7.76 -6.20
C LEU A 58 -17.64 8.24 -7.07
N GLY A 59 -18.04 7.48 -8.09
CA GLY A 59 -19.17 7.83 -8.97
C GLY A 59 -18.91 9.12 -9.75
N LEU A 60 -17.65 9.48 -9.97
CA LEU A 60 -17.27 10.65 -10.73
C LEU A 60 -17.58 10.39 -12.21
N GLU A 61 -18.64 11.00 -12.71
CA GLU A 61 -18.90 11.05 -14.15
C GLU A 61 -17.95 12.09 -14.74
N THR A 62 -17.02 11.64 -15.59
CA THR A 62 -16.27 12.57 -16.43
C THR A 62 -17.20 13.06 -17.53
N PRO A 63 -17.54 14.35 -17.59
CA PRO A 63 -18.41 14.88 -18.63
C PRO A 63 -17.80 14.58 -19.99
N ALA A 64 -18.60 14.09 -20.93
CA ALA A 64 -18.17 13.83 -22.30
C ALA A 64 -18.06 15.12 -23.13
N GLU A 65 -17.91 16.30 -22.51
CA GLU A 65 -17.82 17.61 -23.17
C GLU A 65 -16.76 17.60 -24.28
N SER A 66 -15.61 16.97 -24.04
CA SER A 66 -14.58 16.82 -25.07
C SER A 66 -15.07 16.04 -26.30
N VAL A 67 -15.92 15.04 -26.12
CA VAL A 67 -16.49 14.26 -27.23
C VAL A 67 -17.54 15.07 -27.99
N GLU A 68 -18.35 15.87 -27.29
CA GLU A 68 -19.34 16.74 -27.91
C GLU A 68 -18.69 17.87 -28.71
N MET A 69 -17.65 18.51 -28.17
CA MET A 69 -16.88 19.53 -28.89
C MET A 69 -16.24 18.97 -30.17
N ILE A 70 -15.60 17.80 -30.09
CA ILE A 70 -14.97 17.17 -31.27
C ILE A 70 -16.01 16.80 -32.34
N ARG A 71 -17.21 16.38 -31.94
CA ARG A 71 -18.29 16.07 -32.89
C ARG A 71 -18.86 17.33 -33.52
N GLY A 72 -19.03 18.41 -32.75
CA GLY A 72 -19.43 19.72 -33.26
C GLY A 72 -18.46 20.22 -34.34
N ASP A 73 -17.16 20.26 -34.02
CA ASP A 73 -16.13 20.70 -34.96
C ASP A 73 -16.08 19.84 -36.23
N ARG A 74 -16.34 18.53 -36.11
CA ARG A 74 -16.35 17.61 -37.26
C ARG A 74 -17.58 17.79 -38.14
N ASP A 75 -18.76 17.96 -37.54
CA ASP A 75 -20.03 17.99 -38.26
C ASP A 75 -20.31 19.38 -38.87
N GLU A 76 -19.52 20.41 -38.50
CA GLU A 76 -19.49 21.76 -39.10
C GLU A 76 -18.54 21.91 -40.31
N HIS A 77 -17.79 20.88 -40.71
CA HIS A 77 -16.91 20.85 -41.90
C HIS A 77 -17.44 19.90 -43.00
#